data_AF-A0A3Q8WUF5-F1
#
_entry.id   AF-A0A3Q8WUF5-F1
#
_cell.length_a   1.000
_cell.length_b   1.000
_cell.length_c   1.000
_cell.angle_alpha   90.00
_cell.angle_beta   90.00
_cell.angle_gamma   90.00
#
_symmetry.space_group_name_H-M   'P 1'
#
loop_
_entity.id
_entity.type
_entity.pdbx_description
1 polymer ?
#
loop_
_entity_poly.entity_id
_entity_poly.type
_entity_poly.pdbx_seq_one_letter_code
_entity_poly.pdbx_strand_id
1 'polypeptide(L)'
;MDAGGLSPNTWERLERLSAAWEQAKPGIVSARPLVTEPEPGAVSNPTRRSRTPLTPEEVDAIRTARTNGESVLSIAKRFGVHRVTVWEQTKNS
;
A
#
# COMPACT_ATOMS: atom_id res chain seq x y z
N MET A 1 13.40 -38.54 2.24
CA MET A 1 12.17 -37.86 2.71
C MET A 1 12.65 -36.87 3.74
N ASP A 2 12.96 -35.65 3.31
CA ASP A 2 13.47 -34.61 4.20
C ASP A 2 12.31 -33.92 4.90
N ALA A 3 12.51 -33.64 6.19
CA ALA A 3 11.48 -33.18 7.11
C ALA A 3 10.90 -31.82 6.64
N GLY A 4 9.66 -31.83 6.13
CA GLY A 4 8.88 -30.60 5.96
C GLY A 4 8.25 -30.36 4.58
N GLY A 5 8.41 -31.25 3.60
CA GLY A 5 7.71 -31.12 2.31
C GLY A 5 8.11 -29.89 1.48
N LEU A 6 9.24 -29.26 1.82
CA LEU A 6 9.83 -28.15 1.09
C LEU A 6 10.68 -28.69 -0.06
N SER A 7 10.62 -28.02 -1.21
CA SER A 7 11.51 -28.35 -2.33
C SER A 7 12.98 -28.16 -1.91
N PRO A 8 13.92 -28.93 -2.46
CA PRO A 8 15.35 -28.85 -2.10
C PRO A 8 15.92 -27.43 -2.26
N ASN A 9 15.47 -26.69 -3.29
CA ASN A 9 15.86 -25.29 -3.51
C ASN A 9 15.34 -24.34 -2.40
N THR A 10 14.19 -24.65 -1.81
CA THR A 10 13.65 -23.85 -0.70
C THR A 10 14.44 -24.11 0.58
N TRP A 11 14.89 -25.35 0.80
CA TRP A 11 15.71 -25.72 1.94
C TRP A 11 17.07 -25.04 1.91
N GLU A 12 17.77 -25.09 0.77
CA GLU A 12 19.08 -24.44 0.59
C GLU A 12 19.02 -22.92 0.84
N ARG A 13 17.92 -22.27 0.43
CA ARG A 13 17.70 -20.84 0.67
C ARG A 13 17.47 -20.53 2.16
N LEU A 14 16.76 -21.39 2.88
CA LEU A 14 16.54 -21.22 4.32
C LEU A 14 17.83 -21.43 5.10
N GLU A 15 18.64 -22.42 4.74
CA GLU A 15 19.95 -22.67 5.36
C GLU A 15 20.89 -21.48 5.15
N ARG A 16 20.95 -20.93 3.92
CA ARG A 16 21.73 -19.71 3.64
C ARG A 16 21.27 -18.51 4.46
N LEU A 17 19.96 -18.33 4.61
CA LEU A 17 19.40 -17.24 5.41
C LEU A 17 19.75 -17.41 6.89
N SER A 18 19.61 -18.62 7.43
CA SER A 18 19.96 -18.95 8.81
C SER A 18 21.44 -18.72 9.10
N ALA A 19 22.32 -19.13 8.17
CA ALA A 19 23.76 -18.91 8.29
C ALA A 19 24.12 -17.41 8.26
N ALA A 20 23.48 -16.63 7.38
CA ALA A 20 23.67 -15.18 7.32
C ALA A 20 23.16 -14.50 8.60
N TRP A 21 22.04 -14.97 9.15
CA TRP A 21 21.47 -14.47 10.39
C TRP A 21 22.40 -14.68 11.60
N GLU A 22 22.98 -15.87 11.76
CA GLU A 22 23.94 -16.14 12.84
C GLU A 22 25.23 -15.32 12.69
N GLN A 23 25.68 -15.07 11.46
CA GLN A 23 26.83 -14.20 11.18
C GLN A 23 26.54 -12.72 11.45
N ALA A 24 25.30 -12.28 11.20
CA ALA A 24 24.88 -10.89 11.40
C ALA A 24 24.58 -10.56 12.86
N LYS A 25 24.42 -11.55 13.74
CA LYS A 25 24.31 -11.30 15.18
C LYS A 25 25.60 -10.66 15.65
N PRO A 26 25.58 -9.40 16.13
CA PRO A 26 26.76 -8.79 16.70
C PRO A 26 27.19 -9.66 17.88
N GLY A 27 28.43 -10.13 17.85
CA GLY A 27 29.02 -10.87 18.96
C GLY A 27 28.74 -10.11 20.25
N ILE A 28 28.17 -10.80 21.23
CA ILE A 28 27.72 -10.28 22.54
C ILE A 28 28.88 -9.65 23.36
N VAL A 29 30.08 -9.45 22.80
CA VAL A 29 31.16 -8.67 23.43
C VAL A 29 31.97 -7.92 22.37
N SER A 30 31.47 -6.77 21.94
CA SER A 30 32.29 -5.56 21.90
C SER A 30 31.33 -4.39 22.01
N ALA A 31 31.27 -3.81 23.21
CA ALA A 31 30.57 -2.56 23.44
C ALA A 31 31.28 -1.47 22.63
N ARG A 32 30.96 -1.41 21.33
CA ARG A 32 31.10 -0.18 20.56
C ARG A 32 30.32 0.86 21.35
N PRO A 33 30.90 2.05 21.65
CA PRO A 33 30.17 3.08 22.33
C PRO A 33 28.86 3.25 21.59
N LEU A 34 27.73 3.20 22.32
CA LEU A 34 26.44 3.56 21.75
C LEU A 34 26.64 4.97 21.20
N VAL A 35 26.84 5.08 19.89
CA VAL A 35 26.58 6.32 19.19
C VAL A 35 25.10 6.51 19.41
N THR A 36 24.74 7.41 20.31
CA THR A 36 23.37 7.88 20.46
C THR A 36 22.99 8.43 19.09
N GLU A 37 22.32 7.60 18.29
CA GLU A 37 21.66 8.05 17.09
C GLU A 37 20.81 9.25 17.52
N PRO A 38 20.95 10.42 16.87
CA PRO A 38 20.15 11.56 17.24
C PRO A 38 18.68 11.17 17.12
N GLU A 39 17.92 11.43 18.19
CA GLU A 39 16.48 11.19 18.22
C GLU A 39 15.87 11.67 16.90
N PRO A 40 15.15 10.80 16.16
CA PRO A 40 14.57 11.19 14.89
C PRO A 40 13.70 12.42 15.13
N GLY A 41 14.03 13.52 14.45
CA GLY A 41 13.32 14.78 14.58
C GLY A 41 11.82 14.60 14.40
N ALA A 42 11.03 15.50 15.02
CA ALA A 42 9.58 15.42 15.11
C ALA A 42 8.92 14.87 13.83
N VAL A 43 8.45 13.62 13.92
CA VAL A 43 7.71 12.95 12.84
C VAL A 43 6.38 13.67 12.69
N SER A 44 6.22 14.43 11.61
CA SER A 44 4.91 14.99 11.25
C SER A 44 4.05 13.87 10.68
N ASN A 45 3.00 13.49 11.40
CA ASN A 45 2.06 12.51 10.88
C ASN A 45 1.42 13.02 9.57
N PRO A 46 1.39 12.21 8.50
CA PRO A 46 0.74 12.62 7.26
C PRO A 46 -0.76 12.83 7.49
N THR A 47 -1.21 14.06 7.34
CA THR A 47 -2.63 14.41 7.44
C THR A 47 -3.34 14.12 6.12
N ARG A 48 -4.46 13.39 6.19
CA ARG A 48 -5.33 13.19 5.03
C ARG A 48 -5.90 14.53 4.57
N ARG A 49 -5.80 14.82 3.27
CA ARG A 49 -6.51 15.95 2.66
C ARG A 49 -8.01 15.80 2.91
N SER A 50 -8.68 16.90 3.25
CA SER A 50 -10.14 16.96 3.30
C SER A 50 -10.67 16.57 1.92
N ARG A 51 -11.51 15.54 1.87
CA ARG A 51 -12.20 15.14 0.64
C ARG A 51 -13.40 16.07 0.50
N THR A 52 -13.50 16.80 -0.62
CA THR A 52 -14.75 17.45 -1.00
C THR A 52 -15.74 16.34 -1.35
N PRO A 53 -16.85 16.18 -0.60
CA PRO A 53 -17.86 15.20 -0.94
C PRO A 53 -18.55 15.62 -2.25
N LEU A 54 -18.84 14.64 -3.11
CA LEU A 54 -19.72 14.84 -4.25
C LEU A 54 -21.12 15.17 -3.75
N THR A 55 -21.76 16.15 -4.37
CA THR A 55 -23.16 16.48 -4.13
C THR A 55 -24.08 15.37 -4.67
N PRO A 56 -25.30 15.22 -4.13
CA PRO A 56 -26.26 14.22 -4.63
C PRO A 56 -26.58 14.40 -6.12
N GLU A 57 -26.68 15.65 -6.59
CA GLU A 57 -26.93 16.00 -7.99
C GLU A 57 -25.79 15.55 -8.90
N GLU A 58 -24.53 15.71 -8.48
CA GLU A 58 -23.37 15.23 -9.25
C GLU A 58 -23.36 13.71 -9.33
N VAL A 59 -23.74 13.01 -8.26
CA VAL A 59 -23.85 11.55 -8.27
C VAL A 59 -24.94 11.09 -9.24
N ASP A 60 -26.08 11.74 -9.27
CA ASP A 60 -27.15 11.45 -10.24
C ASP A 60 -26.71 11.71 -11.67
N ALA A 61 -26.05 12.84 -11.92
CA ALA A 61 -25.50 13.15 -13.23
C ALA A 61 -24.45 12.12 -13.70
N ILE A 62 -23.61 11.61 -12.78
CA ILE A 62 -22.66 10.53 -13.06
C ILE A 62 -23.39 9.23 -13.44
N ARG A 63 -24.43 8.86 -12.69
CA ARG A 63 -25.24 7.66 -12.96
C ARG A 63 -25.94 7.76 -14.31
N THR A 64 -26.61 8.88 -14.59
CA THR A 64 -27.28 9.11 -15.87
C THR A 64 -26.31 9.11 -17.04
N ALA A 65 -25.14 9.76 -16.92
CA ALA A 65 -24.12 9.75 -17.97
C ALA A 65 -23.64 8.32 -18.28
N ARG A 66 -23.58 7.45 -17.27
CA ARG A 66 -23.20 6.05 -17.47
C ARG A 66 -24.29 5.25 -18.17
N THR A 67 -25.56 5.45 -17.82
CA THR A 67 -26.71 4.86 -18.53
C THR A 67 -26.77 5.32 -19.99
N ASN A 68 -26.37 6.56 -20.26
CA ASN A 68 -26.27 7.11 -21.62
C ASN A 68 -25.06 6.57 -22.42
N GLY A 69 -24.22 5.72 -21.82
CA GLY A 69 -23.07 5.10 -22.49
C GLY A 69 -21.80 5.95 -22.51
N GLU A 70 -21.75 7.09 -21.79
CA GLU A 70 -20.54 7.92 -21.73
C GLU A 70 -19.39 7.17 -21.04
N SER A 71 -18.16 7.36 -21.53
CA SER A 71 -16.98 6.69 -20.98
C SER A 71 -16.66 7.17 -19.56
N VAL A 72 -16.18 6.26 -18.71
CA VAL A 72 -15.75 6.57 -17.32
C VAL A 72 -14.70 7.68 -17.29
N LEU A 73 -13.76 7.68 -18.25
CA LEU A 73 -12.72 8.70 -18.33
C LEU A 73 -13.30 10.09 -18.67
N SER A 74 -14.29 10.13 -19.56
CA SER A 74 -14.99 11.38 -19.91
C SER A 74 -15.74 11.95 -18.71
N ILE A 75 -16.44 11.10 -17.96
CA ILE A 75 -17.17 11.48 -16.75
C ILE A 75 -16.19 11.97 -15.67
N ALA A 76 -15.12 11.20 -15.40
CA ALA A 76 -14.09 11.56 -14.42
C ALA A 76 -13.46 12.93 -14.72
N LYS A 77 -13.16 13.22 -15.99
CA LYS A 77 -12.63 14.51 -16.42
C LYS A 77 -13.64 15.64 -16.25
N ARG A 78 -14.93 15.42 -16.58
CA ARG A 78 -15.99 16.43 -16.47
C ARG A 78 -16.21 16.87 -15.02
N PHE A 79 -16.23 15.91 -14.08
CA PHE A 79 -16.47 16.17 -12.66
C PHE A 79 -15.18 16.41 -11.85
N GLY A 80 -14.00 16.37 -12.48
CA GLY A 80 -12.73 16.54 -11.77
C GLY A 80 -12.44 15.46 -10.73
N VAL A 81 -13.06 14.28 -10.88
CA VAL A 81 -12.97 13.18 -9.92
C VAL A 81 -12.10 12.05 -10.43
N HIS A 82 -11.56 11.24 -9.51
CA HIS A 82 -10.80 10.07 -9.90
C HIS A 82 -11.71 9.01 -10.52
N ARG A 83 -11.20 8.25 -11.51
CA ARG A 83 -11.97 7.20 -12.20
C ARG A 83 -12.62 6.19 -11.25
N VAL A 84 -11.96 5.89 -10.13
CA VAL A 84 -12.47 4.95 -9.11
C VAL A 84 -13.74 5.48 -8.46
N THR A 85 -13.84 6.79 -8.24
CA THR A 85 -15.04 7.41 -7.69
C THR A 85 -16.24 7.23 -8.61
N VAL A 86 -16.05 7.34 -9.92
CA VAL A 86 -17.11 7.07 -10.91
C VAL A 86 -17.56 5.61 -10.85
N TRP A 87 -16.62 4.66 -10.69
CA TRP A 87 -16.93 3.24 -10.51
C TRP A 87 -17.71 2.97 -9.22
N GLU A 88 -17.32 3.59 -8.10
CA GLU A 88 -18.02 3.44 -6.82
C GLU A 88 -19.48 3.88 -6.93
N GLN A 89 -19.77 4.98 -7.62
CA GLN A 89 -21.14 5.48 -7.80
C GLN A 89 -21.98 4.65 -8.78
N THR A 90 -21.35 3.85 -9.64
CA THR A 90 -22.03 3.07 -10.68
C THR A 90 -22.08 1.57 -10.40
N LYS A 91 -21.34 1.07 -9.40
CA LYS A 91 -21.29 -0.35 -9.01
C LYS A 91 -22.55 -0.84 -8.30
N ASN A 92 -23.30 0.06 -7.65
CA ASN A 92 -24.48 -0.28 -6.86
C ASN A 92 -25.80 0.09 -7.57
N SER A 93 -25.77 0.35 -8.87
CA SER A 93 -26.94 0.70 -9.68
C SER A 93 -27.44 -0.46 -10.52
#